data_AF-A0A3M2E4Y9-F1
#
_entry.id   AF-A0A3M2E4Y9-F1
#
_cell.length_a   1.000
_cell.length_b   1.000
_cell.length_c   1.000
_cell.angle_alpha   90.00
_cell.angle_beta   90.00
_cell.angle_gamma   90.00
#
_symmetry.space_group_name_H-M   'P 1'
#
loop_
_entity.id
_entity.type
_entity.pdbx_description
1 polymer ?
#
loop_
_entity_poly.entity_id
_entity_poly.type
_entity_poly.pdbx_seq_one_letter_code
_entity_poly.pdbx_strand_id
1 'polypeptide(L)' 'MARANPFQFVQQVRAEAAKIAWPSRRETVTTTIIVFVMSVAFALFFFIVDQLIALGLEGILSMAS' A
#
# COMPACT_ATOMS: atom_id res chain seq x y z
N MET A 1 -18.68 -0.91 -39.33
CA MET A 1 -17.85 -0.41 -38.21
C MET A 1 -18.78 0.12 -37.14
N ALA A 2 -18.76 -0.51 -35.96
CA ALA A 2 -19.71 -0.26 -34.88
C ALA A 2 -19.68 1.23 -34.47
N ARG A 3 -20.82 1.91 -34.60
CA ARG A 3 -21.03 3.20 -33.93
C ARG A 3 -21.08 2.87 -32.44
N ALA A 4 -20.06 3.28 -31.68
CA ALA A 4 -20.12 3.25 -30.23
C ALA A 4 -21.33 4.09 -29.81
N ASN A 5 -22.46 3.43 -29.56
CA ASN A 5 -23.69 4.11 -29.18
C ASN A 5 -23.51 4.50 -27.70
N PRO A 6 -23.32 5.80 -27.38
CA PRO A 6 -23.00 6.24 -26.02
C PRO A 6 -24.06 5.79 -25.00
N PHE A 7 -25.29 5.57 -25.45
CA PHE A 7 -26.37 5.05 -24.62
C PHE A 7 -26.15 3.60 -24.16
N GLN A 8 -25.58 2.74 -25.02
CA GLN A 8 -25.24 1.36 -24.66
C GLN A 8 -24.04 1.29 -23.73
N PHE A 9 -23.07 2.20 -23.88
CA PHE A 9 -21.90 2.30 -23.01
C PHE A 9 -22.30 2.63 -21.57
N VAL A 10 -23.22 3.59 -21.36
CA VAL A 10 -23.73 3.92 -20.01
C VAL A 10 -24.45 2.74 -19.36
N GLN A 11 -25.19 1.96 -20.14
CA GLN A 11 -25.85 0.74 -19.64
C GLN A 11 -24.83 -0.33 -19.23
N GLN A 12 -23.77 -0.52 -20.01
CA GLN A 12 -22.67 -1.43 -19.69
C GLN A 12 -21.91 -0.98 -18.43
N VAL A 13 -21.59 0.31 -18.31
CA VAL A 13 -20.91 0.86 -17.12
C VAL A 13 -21.77 0.71 -15.86
N ARG A 14 -23.08 0.94 -15.95
CA ARG A 14 -23.99 0.71 -14.81
C ARG A 14 -24.05 -0.77 -14.42
N ALA A 15 -24.07 -1.68 -15.39
CA ALA A 15 -24.05 -3.12 -15.14
C ALA A 15 -22.72 -3.57 -14.49
N GLU A 16 -21.60 -2.98 -14.88
CA GLU A 16 -20.28 -3.29 -14.28
C GLU A 16 -20.12 -2.63 -12.90
N ALA A 17 -20.61 -1.42 -12.72
CA ALA A 17 -20.62 -0.72 -11.44
C ALA A 17 -21.47 -1.46 -10.38
N ALA A 18 -22.52 -2.17 -10.80
CA ALA A 18 -23.33 -3.00 -9.91
C ALA A 18 -22.57 -4.24 -9.39
N LYS A 19 -21.49 -4.66 -10.05
CA LYS A 19 -20.62 -5.77 -9.57
C LYS A 19 -19.63 -5.30 -8.51
N ILE A 20 -19.51 -3.99 -8.26
CA ILE A 20 -18.62 -3.43 -7.24
C ILE A 20 -19.26 -3.71 -5.88
N ALA A 21 -18.83 -4.79 -5.23
CA ALA A 21 -19.12 -5.04 -3.83
C ALA A 21 -18.28 -4.08 -2.99
N TRP A 22 -18.91 -3.01 -2.49
CA TRP A 22 -18.24 -2.11 -1.56
C TRP A 22 -18.03 -2.83 -0.22
N PRO A 23 -16.79 -2.80 0.32
CA PRO A 23 -16.47 -3.48 1.54
C PRO A 23 -17.27 -2.91 2.70
N SER A 24 -17.66 -3.78 3.64
CA SER A 24 -18.32 -3.33 4.87
C SER A 24 -17.32 -2.54 5.73
N ARG A 25 -17.82 -1.63 6.59
CA ARG A 25 -16.95 -0.88 7.54
C ARG A 25 -16.05 -1.79 8.36
N ARG A 26 -16.52 -3.01 8.67
CA ARG A 26 -15.76 -4.02 9.41
C ARG A 26 -14.61 -4.59 8.58
N GLU A 27 -14.84 -4.92 7.31
CA GLU A 27 -13.80 -5.41 6.40
C GLU A 27 -12.72 -4.37 6.14
N THR A 28 -13.11 -3.10 5.96
CA THR A 28 -12.15 -1.99 5.79
C THR A 28 -11.23 -1.90 7.01
N VAL A 29 -11.80 -1.87 8.21
CA VAL A 29 -11.01 -1.76 9.45
C VAL A 29 -10.08 -2.96 9.63
N THR A 30 -10.56 -4.19 9.41
CA THR A 30 -9.71 -5.39 9.51
C THR A 30 -8.54 -5.32 8.53
N THR A 31 -8.80 -4.94 7.28
CA THR A 31 -7.75 -4.83 6.25
C THR A 31 -6.76 -3.72 6.60
N THR A 32 -7.23 -2.58 7.12
CA THR A 32 -6.37 -1.49 7.60
C THR A 32 -5.47 -1.94 8.75
N ILE A 33 -5.98 -2.72 9.71
CA ILE A 33 -5.18 -3.23 10.83
C ILE A 33 -4.02 -4.10 10.33
N ILE A 34 -4.29 -5.00 9.37
CA ILE A 34 -3.24 -5.86 8.79
C ILE A 34 -2.13 -5.02 8.17
N VAL A 35 -2.49 -4.03 7.35
CA VAL A 35 -1.52 -3.13 6.72
C VAL A 35 -0.76 -2.30 7.76
N PHE A 36 -1.45 -1.83 8.80
CA PHE A 36 -0.85 -1.05 9.88
C PHE A 36 0.20 -1.87 10.64
N VAL A 37 -0.13 -3.11 11.02
CA VAL A 37 0.81 -4.02 11.69
C VAL A 37 2.04 -4.30 10.82
N MET A 38 1.84 -4.58 9.53
CA MET A 38 2.94 -4.79 8.58
C MET A 38 3.83 -3.54 8.46
N SER A 39 3.23 -2.35 8.35
CA SER A 39 3.96 -1.09 8.26
C SER A 39 4.77 -0.81 9.52
N VAL A 40 4.22 -1.06 10.70
CA VAL A 40 4.95 -0.92 11.98
C VAL A 40 6.11 -1.91 12.06
N ALA A 41 5.91 -3.16 11.64
CA ALA A 41 6.97 -4.16 11.60
C ALA A 41 8.14 -3.74 10.70
N PHE A 42 7.86 -3.24 9.49
CA PHE A 42 8.89 -2.71 8.61
C PHE A 42 9.56 -1.45 9.16
N ALA A 43 8.81 -0.55 9.80
CA ALA A 43 9.38 0.65 10.41
C ALA A 43 10.39 0.30 11.51
N LEU A 44 10.08 -0.69 12.35
CA LEU A 44 11.01 -1.18 13.38
C LEU A 44 12.24 -1.85 12.75
N PHE A 45 12.05 -2.64 11.70
CA PHE A 45 13.15 -3.26 10.97
C PHE A 45 14.12 -2.23 10.39
N PHE A 46 13.60 -1.24 9.65
CA PHE A 46 14.43 -0.17 9.09
C PHE A 46 15.12 0.64 10.17
N PHE A 47 14.43 0.98 11.26
CA PHE A 47 15.05 1.69 12.38
C PHE A 47 16.28 0.96 12.94
N ILE A 48 16.21 -0.37 13.12
CA ILE A 48 17.35 -1.16 13.60
C ILE A 48 18.48 -1.15 12.57
N VAL A 49 18.15 -1.35 11.30
CA VAL A 49 19.14 -1.38 10.20
C VAL A 49 19.84 -0.03 10.09
N ASP A 50 19.12 1.08 10.16
CA ASP A 50 19.66 2.43 10.11
C ASP A 50 20.64 2.68 11.26
N GLN A 51 20.31 2.23 12.48
CA GLN A 51 21.20 2.33 13.63
C GLN A 51 22.47 1.48 13.45
N LEU A 52 22.35 0.27 12.92
CA LEU A 52 23.51 -0.58 12.63
C LEU A 52 24.43 0.04 11.56
N ILE A 53 23.85 0.63 10.52
CA ILE A 53 24.59 1.32 9.47
C ILE A 53 25.29 2.55 10.05
N ALA A 54 24.60 3.34 10.88
CA ALA A 54 25.17 4.53 11.52
C ALA A 54 26.39 4.17 12.39
N LEU A 55 26.25 3.16 13.25
CA LEU A 55 27.36 2.67 14.09
C LEU A 55 28.52 2.12 13.25
N GLY A 56 28.21 1.38 12.18
CA GLY A 56 29.23 0.89 11.25
C GLY A 56 29.98 2.02 10.54
N LEU A 57 29.26 3.05 10.12
CA LEU A 57 29.83 4.23 9.45
C LEU A 57 30.72 5.03 10.41
N GLU A 58 30.25 5.28 11.65
CA GLU A 58 31.03 5.92 12.70
C GLU A 58 32.31 5.14 13.02
N GLY A 59 32.22 3.81 13.10
CA GLY A 59 33.38 2.94 13.28
C GLY A 59 34.41 3.13 12.16
N ILE A 60 33.98 3.09 10.90
CA ILE A 60 34.87 3.31 9.74
C ILE A 60 35.49 4.71 9.75
N LEU A 61 34.69 5.74 10.01
CA LEU A 61 35.16 7.12 10.05
C LEU A 61 36.18 7.35 11.17
N SER A 62 35.96 6.76 12.36
CA SER A 62 36.88 6.84 13.50
C SER A 62 38.21 6.12 13.27
N MET A 63 38.23 5.09 12.40
CA MET A 63 39.46 4.41 12.00
C MET A 63 40.21 5.18 10.90
N ALA A 64 39.51 6.04 10.14
CA ALA A 64 40.08 6.82 9.04
C ALA A 64 40.61 8.20 9.47
N SER A 65 40.09 8.77 10.56
CA SER A 65 40.57 10.01 11.20
C SER A 65 41.71 9.74 12.18
#